data_AF-A0A6G0XRG2-F1
#
_entry.id   AF-A0A6G0XRG2-F1
#
_cell.length_a   1.000
_cell.length_b   1.000
_cell.length_c   1.000
_cell.angle_alpha   90.00
_cell.angle_beta   90.00
_cell.angle_gamma   90.00
#
_symmetry.space_group_name_H-M   'P 1'
#
loop_
_entity.id
_entity.type
_entity.pdbx_description
1 polymer ?
#
loop_
_entity_poly.entity_id
_entity_poly.type
_entity_poly.pdbx_seq_one_letter_code
_entity_poly.pdbx_strand_id
1 'polypeptide(L)'
;MTWTELLGNELLTKQGVKPTEELLAGKKYVGIYFSAHWCPPCRAFTPILSESYDAFIEDDHEDFAIVFVSSDKDEEQFNGYYSQMPFYSLPYKYRELKEELAKQKYEVKTIPCLVFLNSAGEIVTKEGRNLVADARGAPGLVLSALAQLQ
;
A
#
# COMPACT_ATOMS: atom_id res chain seq x y z
N MET A 1 7.44 16.29 5.58
CA MET A 1 7.75 14.91 5.96
C MET A 1 8.31 14.23 4.72
N THR A 2 9.42 13.53 4.83
CA THR A 2 9.98 12.74 3.73
C THR A 2 9.37 11.33 3.73
N TRP A 3 9.50 10.60 2.61
CA TRP A 3 9.05 9.22 2.59
C TRP A 3 9.88 8.32 3.50
N THR A 4 11.16 8.65 3.65
CA THR A 4 12.09 7.98 4.56
C THR A 4 11.70 8.17 6.02
N GLU A 5 11.29 9.37 6.42
CA GLU A 5 10.74 9.62 7.77
C GLU A 5 9.48 8.80 8.05
N LEU A 6 8.71 8.46 7.01
CA LEU A 6 7.46 7.73 7.14
C LEU A 6 7.60 6.20 7.03
N LEU A 7 8.40 5.71 6.09
CA LEU A 7 8.46 4.30 5.69
C LEU A 7 9.85 3.67 5.86
N GLY A 8 10.81 4.42 6.43
CA GLY A 8 12.20 3.99 6.55
C GLY A 8 12.98 4.17 5.26
N ASN A 9 14.28 3.83 5.28
CA ASN A 9 15.22 4.16 4.20
C ASN A 9 15.03 3.31 2.94
N GLU A 10 14.41 2.14 3.04
CA GLU A 10 14.29 1.19 1.94
C GLU A 10 12.92 0.51 1.88
N LEU A 11 12.48 0.18 0.67
CA LEU A 11 11.33 -0.68 0.43
C LEU A 11 11.76 -1.93 -0.34
N LEU A 12 11.04 -3.02 -0.11
CA LEU A 12 11.18 -4.24 -0.86
C LEU A 12 10.40 -4.13 -2.18
N THR A 13 11.09 -4.46 -3.28
CA THR A 13 10.52 -4.62 -4.62
C THR A 13 10.70 -6.06 -5.08
N LYS A 14 10.17 -6.40 -6.26
CA LYS A 14 10.39 -7.72 -6.89
C LYS A 14 11.83 -7.96 -7.34
N GLN A 15 12.63 -6.90 -7.44
CA GLN A 15 14.04 -6.93 -7.80
C GLN A 15 14.96 -6.77 -6.58
N GLY A 16 14.41 -6.88 -5.37
CA GLY A 16 15.14 -6.68 -4.12
C GLY A 16 14.86 -5.31 -3.49
N VAL A 17 15.71 -4.93 -2.53
CA VAL A 17 15.50 -3.72 -1.72
C VAL A 17 16.04 -2.49 -2.45
N LYS A 18 15.30 -1.39 -2.44
CA LYS A 18 15.67 -0.11 -3.06
C LYS A 18 15.38 1.08 -2.14
N PRO A 19 16.07 2.22 -2.31
CA PRO A 19 15.83 3.42 -1.50
C PRO A 19 14.38 3.90 -1.59
N THR A 20 13.78 4.23 -0.44
CA THR A 20 12.37 4.66 -0.38
C THR A 20 12.11 5.93 -1.18
N GLU A 21 12.99 6.94 -1.06
CA GLU A 21 12.83 8.19 -1.80
C GLU A 21 12.93 7.99 -3.32
N GLU A 22 13.77 7.08 -3.79
CA GLU A 22 13.88 6.78 -5.22
C GLU A 22 12.57 6.20 -5.75
N LEU A 23 11.97 5.26 -5.00
CA LEU A 23 10.75 4.57 -5.41
C LEU A 23 9.50 5.44 -5.36
N LEU A 24 9.43 6.35 -4.38
CA LEU A 24 8.25 7.17 -4.12
C LEU A 24 8.39 8.63 -4.60
N ALA A 25 9.52 9.00 -5.20
CA ALA A 25 9.69 10.28 -5.86
C ALA A 25 8.64 10.46 -6.97
N GLY A 26 8.02 11.63 -6.98
CA GLY A 26 7.03 12.01 -8.01
C GLY A 26 5.69 11.27 -7.91
N LYS A 27 5.48 10.38 -6.93
CA LYS A 27 4.18 9.73 -6.74
C LYS A 27 3.17 10.74 -6.22
N LYS A 28 2.07 10.89 -6.95
CA LYS A 28 0.93 11.73 -6.59
C LYS A 28 0.12 11.09 -5.48
N TYR A 29 -0.07 9.77 -5.56
CA TYR A 29 -0.79 9.00 -4.56
C TYR A 29 -0.01 7.75 -4.15
N VAL A 30 0.08 7.53 -2.84
CA VAL A 30 0.70 6.32 -2.26
C VAL A 30 -0.33 5.63 -1.34
N GLY A 31 -0.65 4.38 -1.66
CA GLY A 31 -1.53 3.52 -0.86
C GLY A 31 -0.74 2.71 0.16
N ILE A 32 -0.97 2.92 1.45
CA ILE A 32 -0.41 2.10 2.53
C ILE A 32 -1.39 0.96 2.84
N TYR A 33 -1.01 -0.26 2.46
CA TYR A 33 -1.88 -1.43 2.52
C TYR A 33 -1.56 -2.33 3.71
N PHE A 34 -2.40 -2.27 4.75
CA PHE A 34 -2.28 -3.14 5.93
C PHE A 34 -3.06 -4.44 5.72
N SER A 35 -2.36 -5.57 5.72
CA SER A 35 -2.94 -6.87 5.41
C SER A 35 -2.11 -8.02 6.00
N ALA A 36 -2.64 -9.24 5.96
CA ALA A 36 -1.92 -10.45 6.35
C ALA A 36 -2.51 -11.69 5.66
N HIS A 37 -1.68 -12.71 5.45
CA HIS A 37 -2.09 -13.94 4.80
C HIS A 37 -3.11 -14.72 5.60
N TRP A 38 -2.93 -14.80 6.92
CA TRP A 38 -3.82 -15.55 7.81
C TRP A 38 -5.24 -14.97 7.88
N CYS A 39 -5.44 -13.72 7.44
CA CYS A 39 -6.70 -13.00 7.47
C CYS A 39 -7.58 -13.33 6.24
N PRO A 40 -8.76 -13.97 6.39
CA PRO A 40 -9.62 -14.32 5.26
C PRO A 40 -10.10 -13.14 4.39
N PRO A 41 -10.63 -12.02 4.93
CA PRO A 41 -11.04 -10.90 4.09
C PRO A 41 -9.86 -10.24 3.37
N CYS A 42 -8.65 -10.36 3.93
CA CYS A 42 -7.43 -9.89 3.29
C CYS A 42 -7.13 -10.70 2.03
N ARG A 43 -7.15 -12.03 2.11
CA ARG A 43 -6.95 -12.91 0.94
C ARG A 43 -8.00 -12.70 -0.15
N ALA A 44 -9.21 -12.30 0.21
CA ALA A 44 -10.24 -11.95 -0.77
C ALA A 44 -10.00 -10.59 -1.45
N PHE A 45 -9.44 -9.61 -0.74
CA PHE A 45 -9.24 -8.26 -1.26
C PHE A 45 -7.92 -8.08 -2.02
N THR A 46 -6.84 -8.76 -1.64
CA THR A 46 -5.53 -8.62 -2.30
C THR A 46 -5.55 -8.85 -3.81
N PRO A 47 -6.26 -9.86 -4.35
CA PRO A 47 -6.37 -10.02 -5.80
C PRO A 47 -7.01 -8.81 -6.49
N ILE A 48 -8.08 -8.25 -5.90
CA ILE A 48 -8.78 -7.05 -6.43
C ILE A 48 -7.84 -5.85 -6.45
N LEU A 49 -7.07 -5.66 -5.37
CA LEU A 49 -6.09 -4.58 -5.29
C LEU A 49 -4.94 -4.76 -6.29
N SER A 50 -4.49 -5.99 -6.49
CA SER A 50 -3.42 -6.33 -7.44
C SER A 50 -3.86 -6.07 -8.87
N GLU A 51 -5.05 -6.56 -9.26
CA GLU A 51 -5.64 -6.29 -10.58
C GLU A 51 -5.84 -4.80 -10.82
N SER A 52 -6.33 -4.07 -9.80
CA SER A 52 -6.47 -2.61 -9.91
C SER A 52 -5.11 -1.94 -10.11
N TYR A 53 -4.09 -2.34 -9.36
CA TYR A 53 -2.73 -1.81 -9.50
C TYR A 53 -2.14 -2.09 -10.88
N ASP A 54 -2.30 -3.30 -11.40
CA ASP A 54 -1.84 -3.65 -12.73
C ASP A 54 -2.51 -2.77 -13.79
N ALA A 55 -3.83 -2.53 -13.68
CA ALA A 55 -4.53 -1.58 -14.55
C ALA A 55 -4.01 -0.13 -14.45
N PHE A 56 -3.61 0.33 -13.26
CA PHE A 56 -2.94 1.64 -13.12
C PHE A 56 -1.63 1.69 -13.92
N ILE A 57 -0.84 0.63 -13.88
CA ILE A 57 0.43 0.57 -14.60
C ILE A 57 0.19 0.47 -16.12
N GLU A 58 -0.81 -0.29 -16.55
CA GLU A 58 -1.19 -0.40 -17.97
C GLU A 58 -1.69 0.93 -18.56
N ASP A 59 -2.38 1.75 -17.75
CA ASP A 59 -2.90 3.07 -18.13
C ASP A 59 -1.85 4.21 -17.99
N ASP A 60 -0.56 3.87 -17.79
CA ASP A 60 0.56 4.83 -17.65
C ASP A 60 0.43 5.77 -16.43
N HIS A 61 -0.28 5.32 -15.39
CA HIS A 61 -0.35 6.01 -14.10
C HIS A 61 0.84 5.65 -13.20
N GLU A 62 2.05 5.93 -13.70
CA GLU A 62 3.28 5.70 -12.93
C GLU A 62 3.37 6.58 -11.67
N ASP A 63 2.55 7.64 -11.54
CA ASP A 63 2.45 8.49 -10.36
C ASP A 63 1.65 7.84 -9.20
N PHE A 64 1.22 6.59 -9.35
CA PHE A 64 0.56 5.79 -8.32
C PHE A 64 1.48 4.70 -7.76
N ALA A 65 1.44 4.50 -6.45
CA ALA A 65 2.19 3.41 -5.79
C ALA A 65 1.40 2.78 -4.65
N ILE A 66 1.68 1.50 -4.36
CA ILE A 66 1.17 0.80 -3.16
C ILE A 66 2.37 0.25 -2.39
N VAL A 67 2.32 0.39 -1.06
CA VAL A 67 3.27 -0.20 -0.12
C VAL A 67 2.53 -1.15 0.82
N PHE A 68 2.80 -2.43 0.69
CA PHE A 68 2.30 -3.47 1.59
C PHE A 68 2.97 -3.39 2.96
N VAL A 69 2.14 -3.32 4.01
CA VAL A 69 2.56 -3.36 5.41
C VAL A 69 1.97 -4.62 6.06
N SER A 70 2.82 -5.64 6.20
CA SER A 70 2.40 -6.97 6.64
C SER A 70 2.15 -7.08 8.15
N SER A 71 1.00 -7.66 8.49
CA SER A 71 0.67 -8.17 9.82
C SER A 71 0.82 -9.68 9.95
N ASP A 72 1.56 -10.32 9.04
CA ASP A 72 1.96 -11.72 9.17
C ASP A 72 2.88 -11.92 10.39
N LYS A 73 2.85 -13.15 10.91
CA LYS A 73 3.49 -13.50 12.19
C LYS A 73 4.97 -13.84 12.05
N ASP A 74 5.37 -14.29 10.88
CA ASP A 74 6.74 -14.64 10.54
C ASP A 74 7.07 -14.26 9.09
N GLU A 75 8.35 -14.30 8.78
CA GLU A 75 8.90 -13.91 7.48
C GLU A 75 8.50 -14.88 6.36
N GLU A 76 8.25 -16.15 6.68
CA GLU A 76 7.82 -17.16 5.70
C GLU A 76 6.40 -16.86 5.20
N GLN A 77 5.45 -16.63 6.11
CA GLN A 77 4.09 -16.20 5.78
C GLN A 77 4.09 -14.89 5.00
N PHE A 78 4.91 -13.93 5.44
CA PHE A 78 5.10 -12.67 4.73
C PHE A 78 5.57 -12.89 3.28
N ASN A 79 6.64 -13.65 3.09
CA ASN A 79 7.22 -13.89 1.77
C ASN A 79 6.24 -14.61 0.85
N GLY A 80 5.56 -15.65 1.37
CA GLY A 80 4.56 -16.39 0.61
C GLY A 80 3.40 -15.51 0.13
N TYR A 81 2.94 -14.59 0.97
CA TYR A 81 1.83 -13.70 0.62
C TYR A 81 2.25 -12.54 -0.26
N TYR A 82 3.37 -11.89 0.06
CA TYR A 82 3.91 -10.80 -0.75
C TYR A 82 4.25 -11.28 -2.17
N SER A 83 4.64 -12.55 -2.35
CA SER A 83 4.91 -13.12 -3.67
C SER A 83 3.75 -12.98 -4.67
N GLN A 84 2.52 -12.84 -4.18
CA GLN A 84 1.29 -12.74 -4.98
C GLN A 84 0.88 -11.29 -5.33
N MET A 85 1.63 -10.30 -4.85
CA MET A 85 1.31 -8.87 -5.02
C MET A 85 2.26 -8.22 -6.03
N PRO A 86 1.82 -7.33 -6.93
CA PRO A 86 2.69 -6.69 -7.92
C PRO A 86 3.46 -5.46 -7.40
N PHE A 87 3.04 -4.91 -6.26
CA PHE A 87 3.54 -3.63 -5.72
C PHE A 87 4.66 -3.77 -4.68
N TYR A 88 5.07 -2.66 -4.05
CA TYR A 88 6.16 -2.61 -3.07
C TYR A 88 5.73 -3.12 -1.69
N SER A 89 6.69 -3.39 -0.83
CA SER A 89 6.42 -3.72 0.57
C SER A 89 7.40 -3.07 1.53
N LEU A 90 6.92 -2.75 2.72
CA LEU A 90 7.78 -2.49 3.86
C LEU A 90 8.54 -3.79 4.21
N PRO A 91 9.89 -3.79 4.24
CA PRO A 91 10.66 -4.98 4.58
C PRO A 91 10.19 -5.60 5.91
N TYR A 92 10.08 -6.93 5.95
CA TYR A 92 9.55 -7.62 7.13
C TYR A 92 10.31 -7.27 8.42
N LYS A 93 11.62 -7.02 8.34
CA LYS A 93 12.45 -6.59 9.48
C LYS A 93 11.99 -5.30 10.17
N TYR A 94 11.21 -4.42 9.50
CA TYR A 94 10.73 -3.16 10.04
C TYR A 94 9.46 -3.34 10.91
N ARG A 95 9.53 -4.25 11.89
CA ARG A 95 8.39 -4.60 12.75
C ARG A 95 7.95 -3.44 13.64
N GLU A 96 8.88 -2.71 14.23
CA GLU A 96 8.58 -1.56 15.10
C GLU A 96 7.88 -0.45 14.32
N LEU A 97 8.43 -0.09 13.16
CA LEU A 97 7.81 0.91 12.27
C LEU A 97 6.42 0.47 11.80
N LYS A 98 6.25 -0.80 11.44
CA LYS A 98 4.92 -1.34 11.12
C LYS A 98 3.94 -1.12 12.28
N GLU A 99 4.35 -1.38 13.52
CA GLU A 99 3.49 -1.21 14.70
C GLU A 99 3.18 0.27 14.96
N GLU A 100 4.13 1.18 14.78
CA GLU A 100 3.93 2.63 14.86
C GLU A 100 2.91 3.11 13.81
N LEU A 101 3.11 2.73 12.55
CA LEU A 101 2.21 3.09 11.45
C LEU A 101 0.80 2.58 11.71
N ALA A 102 0.66 1.31 12.08
CA ALA A 102 -0.64 0.69 12.29
C ALA A 102 -1.35 1.25 13.54
N LYS A 103 -0.68 1.34 14.69
CA LYS A 103 -1.34 1.68 15.96
C LYS A 103 -1.43 3.17 16.23
N GLN A 104 -0.38 3.92 15.91
CA GLN A 104 -0.26 5.32 16.31
C GLN A 104 -0.62 6.26 15.16
N LYS A 105 -0.02 6.05 13.98
CA LYS A 105 -0.18 7.00 12.88
C LYS A 105 -1.52 6.90 12.17
N TYR A 106 -1.92 5.69 11.82
CA TYR A 106 -3.16 5.46 11.07
C TYR A 106 -4.28 4.84 11.89
N GLU A 107 -3.99 4.37 13.10
CA GLU A 107 -4.97 3.79 14.04
C GLU A 107 -5.80 2.67 13.40
N VAL A 108 -5.13 1.77 12.67
CA VAL A 108 -5.70 0.61 11.98
C VAL A 108 -6.30 -0.35 13.00
N LYS A 109 -7.63 -0.42 13.03
CA LYS A 109 -8.38 -1.31 13.94
C LYS A 109 -8.59 -2.71 13.37
N THR A 110 -8.74 -2.81 12.05
CA THR A 110 -9.02 -4.06 11.33
C THR A 110 -8.27 -4.11 10.01
N ILE A 111 -8.04 -5.32 9.51
CA ILE A 111 -7.45 -5.56 8.19
C ILE A 111 -8.44 -6.37 7.32
N PRO A 112 -8.45 -6.19 5.98
CA PRO A 112 -7.58 -5.29 5.21
C PRO A 112 -7.95 -3.81 5.38
N CYS A 113 -6.93 -2.96 5.50
CA CYS A 113 -7.07 -1.49 5.51
C CYS A 113 -6.12 -0.89 4.46
N LEU A 114 -6.61 0.08 3.69
CA LEU A 114 -5.83 0.78 2.67
C LEU A 114 -5.99 2.28 2.89
N VAL A 115 -4.91 2.94 3.25
CA VAL A 115 -4.85 4.38 3.48
C VAL A 115 -4.17 5.04 2.30
N PHE A 116 -4.84 5.98 1.64
CA PHE A 116 -4.23 6.77 0.56
C PHE A 116 -3.64 8.05 1.11
N LEU A 117 -2.41 8.32 0.66
CA LEU A 117 -1.65 9.53 0.97
C LEU A 117 -1.43 10.35 -0.29
N ASN A 118 -1.28 11.67 -0.12
CA ASN A 118 -0.85 12.57 -1.18
C ASN A 118 0.70 12.58 -1.30
N SER A 119 1.22 13.36 -2.24
CA SER A 119 2.67 13.52 -2.46
C SER A 119 3.44 14.13 -1.27
N ALA A 120 2.75 14.72 -0.29
CA ALA A 120 3.34 15.26 0.94
C ALA A 120 3.32 14.24 2.11
N GLY A 121 2.79 13.04 1.88
CA GLY A 121 2.63 11.99 2.91
C GLY A 121 1.43 12.23 3.84
N GLU A 122 0.51 13.12 3.49
CA GLU A 122 -0.69 13.43 4.27
C GLU A 122 -1.85 12.52 3.86
N ILE A 123 -2.72 12.20 4.81
CA ILE A 123 -3.86 11.30 4.58
C ILE A 123 -4.89 11.99 3.68
N VAL A 124 -5.17 11.38 2.52
CA VAL A 124 -6.31 11.72 1.67
C VAL A 124 -7.55 10.97 2.15
N THR A 125 -7.42 9.65 2.41
CA THR A 125 -8.52 8.85 2.94
C THR A 125 -8.04 7.55 3.58
N LYS A 126 -8.77 7.08 4.60
CA LYS A 126 -8.60 5.75 5.22
C LYS A 126 -9.58 4.70 4.63
N GLU A 127 -10.47 5.12 3.74
CA GLU A 127 -11.51 4.28 3.09
C GLU A 127 -11.04 3.68 1.75
N GLY A 128 -9.73 3.66 1.48
CA GLY A 128 -9.17 3.24 0.20
C GLY A 128 -9.58 1.82 -0.20
N ARG A 129 -9.79 0.93 0.77
CA ARG A 129 -10.25 -0.44 0.52
C ARG A 129 -11.61 -0.48 -0.14
N ASN A 130 -12.53 0.39 0.30
CA ASN A 130 -13.89 0.47 -0.25
C ASN A 130 -13.84 1.14 -1.64
N LEU A 131 -13.08 2.24 -1.77
CA LEU A 131 -12.89 2.92 -3.06
C LEU A 131 -12.39 1.98 -4.16
N VAL A 132 -11.35 1.19 -3.89
CA VAL A 132 -10.81 0.24 -4.86
C VAL A 132 -11.81 -0.88 -5.18
N ALA A 133 -12.50 -1.42 -4.16
CA ALA A 133 -13.49 -2.47 -4.36
C ALA A 133 -14.68 -1.98 -5.22
N ASP A 134 -15.15 -0.76 -4.98
CA ASP A 134 -16.28 -0.17 -5.68
C ASP A 134 -15.92 0.26 -7.12
N ALA A 135 -14.65 0.60 -7.38
CA ALA A 135 -14.15 0.95 -8.69
C ALA A 135 -14.08 -0.25 -9.66
N ARG A 136 -14.16 -1.49 -9.16
CA ARG A 136 -14.20 -2.74 -9.97
C ARG A 136 -13.10 -2.80 -11.03
N GLY A 137 -11.87 -2.45 -10.66
CA GLY A 137 -10.71 -2.48 -11.54
C GLY A 137 -10.59 -1.30 -12.50
N ALA A 138 -11.33 -0.21 -12.31
CA ALA A 138 -11.20 1.02 -13.12
C ALA A 138 -10.33 2.09 -12.40
N PRO A 139 -9.06 2.29 -12.80
CA PRO A 139 -8.16 3.26 -12.17
C PRO A 139 -8.72 4.69 -12.15
N GLY A 140 -9.34 5.11 -13.26
CA GLY A 140 -9.91 6.45 -13.39
C GLY A 140 -10.99 6.79 -12.35
N LEU A 141 -11.76 5.80 -11.89
CA LEU A 141 -12.75 6.02 -10.82
C LEU A 141 -12.07 6.24 -9.47
N VAL A 142 -11.03 5.47 -9.17
CA VAL A 142 -10.23 5.64 -7.94
C VAL A 142 -9.57 7.03 -7.95
N LEU A 143 -8.92 7.42 -9.05
CA LEU A 143 -8.27 8.72 -9.18
C LEU A 143 -9.25 9.88 -9.06
N SER A 144 -10.42 9.77 -9.71
CA SER A 144 -11.45 10.81 -9.62
C SER A 144 -11.95 10.97 -8.18
N ALA A 145 -12.16 9.87 -7.47
CA ALA A 145 -12.56 9.91 -6.06
C ALA A 145 -11.47 10.51 -5.17
N LEU A 146 -10.20 10.14 -5.37
CA LEU A 146 -9.08 10.71 -4.61
C LEU A 146 -8.92 12.21 -4.86
N ALA A 147 -9.06 12.67 -6.10
CA ALA A 147 -8.96 14.08 -6.45
C ALA A 147 -10.08 14.94 -5.85
N GLN A 148 -11.25 14.37 -5.55
CA GLN A 148 -12.36 15.07 -4.91
C GLN A 148 -12.21 15.22 -3.39
N LEU A 149 -11.29 14.46 -2.78
CA LEU A 149 -11.05 14.45 -1.33
C LEU A 149 -9.88 15.36 -0.92
N GLN A 150 -9.32 16.12 -1.86
CA GLN A 150 -8.22 17.07 -1.66
C GLN A 150 -8.69 18.49 -1.96
#